data_AF-A0A5J5NBD6-F1
#
_entry.id   AF-A0A5J5NBD6-F1
#
_cell.length_a   1.000
_cell.length_b   1.000
_cell.length_c   1.000
_cell.angle_alpha   90.00
_cell.angle_beta   90.00
_cell.angle_gamma   90.00
#
_symmetry.space_group_name_H-M   'P 1'
#
loop_
_entity.id
_entity.type
_entity.pdbx_description
1 polymer ?
#
loop_
_entity_poly.entity_id
_entity_poly.type
_entity_poly.pdbx_seq_one_letter_code
_entity_poly.pdbx_strand_id
1 'polypeptide(L)' 'MMAALTIAAGSASASMVYLAHNGNDDVNWLPFCQQFGDFCQSASGAVIGSLLAAALLVIIIILSAFALKRN' A
#
# COMPACT_ATOMS: atom_id res chain seq x y z
N MET A 1 -2.51 -5.44 -15.86
CA MET A 1 -1.09 -5.13 -15.54
C MET A 1 -0.98 -4.02 -14.48
N MET A 2 -1.63 -2.86 -14.64
CA MET A 2 -1.51 -1.75 -13.67
C MET A 2 -1.97 -2.09 -12.25
N ALA A 3 -3.15 -2.71 -12.09
CA ALA A 3 -3.65 -3.09 -10.76
C ALA A 3 -2.74 -4.10 -10.02
N ALA A 4 -2.15 -5.06 -10.73
CA ALA A 4 -1.23 -6.03 -10.12
C ALA A 4 0.08 -5.36 -9.67
N LEU A 5 0.61 -4.43 -10.46
CA LEU A 5 1.82 -3.68 -10.13
C LEU A 5 1.63 -2.79 -8.90
N THR A 6 0.51 -2.07 -8.82
CA THR A 6 0.23 -1.17 -7.69
C THR A 6 0.04 -1.94 -6.38
N ILE A 7 -0.59 -3.13 -6.43
CA ILE A 7 -0.74 -4.00 -5.26
C ILE A 7 0.63 -4.54 -4.80
N ALA A 8 1.47 -4.99 -5.72
CA ALA A 8 2.80 -5.51 -5.40
C ALA A 8 3.73 -4.41 -4.82
N ALA A 9 3.71 -3.21 -5.41
CA ALA A 9 4.46 -2.08 -4.88
C ALA A 9 3.91 -1.62 -3.51
N GLY A 10 2.58 -1.61 -3.35
CA GLY A 10 1.93 -1.27 -2.09
C GLY A 10 2.27 -2.24 -0.96
N SER A 11 2.31 -3.54 -1.23
CA SER A 11 2.64 -4.55 -0.22
C SER A 11 4.11 -4.50 0.22
N ALA A 12 5.04 -4.30 -0.72
CA ALA A 12 6.45 -4.08 -0.40
C ALA A 12 6.61 -2.85 0.51
N SER A 13 6.01 -1.72 0.12
CA SER A 13 6.02 -0.47 0.90
C SER A 13 5.42 -0.66 2.30
N ALA A 14 4.30 -1.38 2.41
CA ALA A 14 3.64 -1.65 3.69
C ALA A 14 4.53 -2.43 4.66
N SER A 15 5.29 -3.41 4.17
CA SER A 15 6.24 -4.16 5.01
C SER A 15 7.36 -3.27 5.56
N MET A 16 7.84 -2.31 4.76
CA MET A 16 8.86 -1.35 5.19
C MET A 16 8.30 -0.36 6.21
N VAL A 17 7.08 0.14 6.00
CA VAL A 17 6.40 1.03 6.96
C VAL A 17 6.12 0.31 8.28
N TYR A 18 5.75 -0.98 8.23
CA TYR A 18 5.57 -1.79 9.44
C TYR A 18 6.87 -1.93 10.22
N LEU A 19 7.98 -2.25 9.56
CA LEU A 19 9.31 -2.27 10.19
C LEU A 19 9.69 -0.90 10.77
N ALA A 20 9.35 0.18 10.08
CA ALA A 20 9.68 1.54 10.53
C ALA A 20 8.92 1.95 11.82
N HIS A 21 7.69 1.45 11.99
CA HIS A 21 6.87 1.67 13.18
C HIS A 21 7.21 0.73 14.34
N ASN A 22 7.37 -0.57 14.05
CA ASN A 22 7.43 -1.60 15.08
C ASN A 22 8.87 -2.06 15.37
N GLY A 23 9.80 -1.87 14.43
CA GLY A 23 11.16 -2.40 14.51
C GLY A 23 11.22 -3.92 14.39
N ASN A 24 12.43 -4.46 14.51
CA ASN A 24 12.70 -5.88 14.65
C ASN A 24 13.99 -6.10 15.45
N ASP A 25 13.87 -6.61 16.67
CA ASP A 25 15.01 -6.79 17.59
C ASP A 25 15.97 -7.88 17.11
N ASP A 26 15.47 -8.93 16.43
CA ASP A 26 16.28 -10.04 15.90
C ASP A 26 17.36 -9.59 14.91
N VAL A 27 17.14 -8.45 14.23
CA VAL A 27 18.11 -7.87 13.29
C VAL A 27 18.59 -6.47 13.72
N ASN A 28 18.36 -6.10 14.99
CA ASN A 28 18.71 -4.79 15.56
C ASN A 28 18.12 -3.61 14.75
N TRP A 29 16.91 -3.77 14.23
CA TRP A 29 16.22 -2.72 13.48
C TRP A 29 15.34 -1.91 14.43
N LEU A 30 15.80 -0.70 14.79
CA LEU A 30 15.03 0.17 15.68
C LEU A 30 13.87 0.87 14.94
N PRO A 31 12.73 1.09 15.62
CA PRO A 31 11.63 1.88 15.08
C PRO A 31 12.03 3.36 14.99
N PHE A 32 12.25 3.86 13.78
CA PHE A 32 12.69 5.25 13.56
C PHE A 32 11.52 6.22 13.32
N CYS A 33 10.29 5.73 13.12
CA CYS A 33 9.11 6.58 13.00
C CYS A 33 8.80 7.41 14.26
N GLN A 34 9.35 7.03 15.42
CA GLN A 34 9.26 7.83 16.64
C GLN A 34 10.00 9.17 16.53
N GLN A 35 11.06 9.23 15.72
CA GLN A 35 11.89 10.42 15.53
C GLN A 35 11.43 11.24 14.30
N PHE A 36 10.89 10.57 13.28
CA PHE A 36 10.41 11.18 12.03
C PHE A 36 8.91 10.95 11.82
N GLY A 37 8.11 11.33 12.82
CA GLY A 37 6.67 11.11 12.85
C GLY A 37 5.93 11.66 11.62
N ASP A 38 6.21 12.91 11.22
CA ASP A 38 5.52 13.56 10.09
C ASP A 38 5.80 12.88 8.74
N PHE A 39 7.04 12.43 8.53
CA PHE A 39 7.42 11.67 7.34
C PHE A 39 6.71 10.31 7.35
N CYS A 40 6.71 9.63 8.50
CA CYS A 40 6.11 8.32 8.62
C CYS A 40 4.57 8.36 8.44
N GLN A 41 3.92 9.39 9.00
CA GLN A 41 2.50 9.67 8.79
C GLN A 41 2.19 9.88 7.30
N SER A 42 2.98 10.71 6.61
CA SER A 42 2.80 10.97 5.18
C SER A 42 3.04 9.74 4.31
N ALA A 43 4.11 8.98 4.59
CA ALA A 43 4.44 7.75 3.87
C ALA A 43 3.38 6.67 4.08
N SER A 44 2.95 6.45 5.31
CA SER A 44 1.89 5.50 5.65
C SER A 44 0.55 5.89 4.99
N GLY A 45 0.21 7.19 5.03
CA GLY A 45 -0.94 7.72 4.30
C GLY A 45 -0.88 7.49 2.80
N ALA A 46 0.29 7.66 2.18
CA ALA A 46 0.50 7.40 0.75
C ALA A 46 0.35 5.91 0.38
N VAL A 47 0.85 5.00 1.22
CA VAL A 47 0.70 3.54 1.02
C VAL A 47 -0.78 3.14 1.10
N ILE A 48 -1.49 3.61 2.14
CA ILE A 48 -2.93 3.33 2.31
C ILE A 48 -3.72 3.90 1.13
N GLY A 49 -3.43 5.14 0.72
CA GLY A 49 -4.07 5.77 -0.44
C GLY A 49 -3.84 5.00 -1.74
N SER A 50 -2.63 4.49 -1.96
CA SER A 50 -2.30 3.68 -3.14
C SER A 50 -3.07 2.36 -3.19
N LEU A 51 -3.24 1.70 -2.04
CA LEU A 51 -4.01 0.46 -1.93
C LEU A 51 -5.52 0.71 -2.14
N LEU A 52 -6.06 1.79 -1.59
CA LEU A 52 -7.45 2.20 -1.84
C LEU A 52 -7.69 2.49 -3.32
N ALA A 53 -6.79 3.24 -3.96
CA ALA A 53 -6.87 3.50 -5.39
C ALA A 53 -6.81 2.22 -6.22
N ALA A 54 -5.92 1.27 -5.86
CA ALA A 54 -5.84 -0.03 -6.52
C ALA A 54 -7.13 -0.84 -6.39
N ALA A 55 -7.76 -0.85 -5.20
CA ALA A 55 -9.03 -1.53 -4.97
C ALA A 55 -10.16 -0.93 -5.81
N LEU A 56 -10.27 0.40 -5.85
CA LEU A 56 -11.25 1.09 -6.71
C LEU A 56 -11.04 0.76 -8.19
N LEU A 57 -9.79 0.74 -8.65
CA LEU A 57 -9.45 0.37 -10.02
C LEU A 57 -9.93 -1.06 -10.34
N VAL A 58 -9.69 -2.03 -9.44
CA VAL A 58 -10.16 -3.41 -9.62
C VAL A 58 -11.69 -3.49 -9.71
N ILE A 59 -12.41 -2.75 -8.85
CA ILE A 59 -13.88 -2.68 -8.90
C ILE A 59 -14.35 -2.16 -10.25
N ILE A 60 -13.74 -1.08 -10.76
CA ILE A 60 -14.08 -0.51 -12.07
C ILE A 60 -13.82 -1.53 -13.18
N ILE A 61 -12.68 -2.24 -13.17
CA ILE A 61 -12.38 -3.29 -14.16
C ILE A 61 -13.48 -4.35 -14.19
N ILE A 62 -13.90 -4.82 -13.00
CA ILE A 62 -14.93 -5.85 -12.88
C ILE A 62 -16.27 -5.33 -13.44
N LEU A 63 -16.69 -4.13 -13.05
CA LEU A 63 -17.91 -3.50 -13.55
C LEU A 63 -17.88 -3.32 -15.07
N SER A 64 -16.75 -2.88 -15.63
CA SER A 64 -16.57 -2.76 -17.08
C SER A 64 -16.66 -4.11 -17.78
N ALA A 65 -16.08 -5.17 -17.21
CA ALA A 65 -16.17 -6.52 -17.76
C ALA A 65 -17.63 -7.03 -17.78
N PHE A 66 -18.39 -6.78 -16.71
CA PHE A 66 -19.82 -7.12 -16.67
C PHE A 66 -20.66 -6.29 -17.64
N ALA A 67 -20.38 -4.99 -17.75
CA ALA A 67 -21.07 -4.11 -18.70
C ALA A 67 -20.81 -4.56 -20.14
N LEU A 68 -19.57 -4.92 -20.46
CA LEU A 68 -19.20 -5.43 -21.79
C LEU A 68 -19.85 -6.78 -22.08
N LYS A 69 -19.93 -7.68 -21.10
CA LYS A 69 -20.61 -8.99 -21.23
C LYS A 69 -22.12 -8.87 -21.42
N ARG A 70 -22.72 -7.72 -21.09
CA ARG A 70 -24.17 -7.48 -21.23
C ARG A 70 -24.55 -6.97 -22.62
N ASN A 71 -23.61 -6.42 -23.38
CA ASN A 71 -23.82 -5.83 -24.71
C ASN A 71 -23.37 -6.77 -25.82
#